data_AF-A0A820Q428-F1
#
_entry.id   AF-A0A820Q428-F1
#
_cell.length_a   1.000
_cell.length_b   1.000
_cell.length_c   1.000
_cell.angle_alpha   90.00
_cell.angle_beta   90.00
_cell.angle_gamma   90.00
#
_symmetry.space_group_name_H-M   'P 1'
#
loop_
_entity.id
_entity.type
_entity.pdbx_description
1 polymer ?
#
loop_
_entity_poly.entity_id
_entity_poly.type
_entity_poly.pdbx_seq_one_letter_code
_entity_poly.pdbx_strand_id
1 'polypeptide(L)'
;MTTTLNEVKNRSFKSIFQTIRSYLIDSIRQLNFYSNDPFWSSTLTYSQQIINTRLFLIFISISLSIVIIYSSLINVTNNVTLNEFSIDDFERLEYLYPNTINALCSHESIPYEKFLYLSPIFHQ
;
A
#
# COMPACT_ATOMS: atom_id res chain seq x y z
N MET A 1 -0.14 29.35 -32.12
CA MET A 1 0.47 28.20 -32.85
C MET A 1 0.72 26.98 -31.96
N THR A 2 0.52 27.07 -30.64
CA THR A 2 0.69 25.96 -29.67
C THR A 2 -0.57 25.11 -29.46
N THR A 3 -1.76 25.65 -29.74
CA THR A 3 -3.05 24.96 -29.56
C THR A 3 -3.31 23.86 -30.60
N THR A 4 -2.83 24.03 -31.83
CA THR A 4 -3.05 23.07 -32.92
C THR A 4 -2.16 21.82 -32.80
N LEU A 5 -0.93 21.97 -32.30
CA LEU A 5 -0.01 20.84 -32.07
C LEU A 5 -0.51 19.90 -30.96
N ASN A 6 -1.09 20.45 -29.89
CA ASN A 6 -1.64 19.65 -28.80
C ASN A 6 -2.89 18.86 -29.21
N GLU A 7 -3.75 19.44 -30.06
CA GLU A 7 -4.89 18.71 -30.62
C GLU A 7 -4.47 17.56 -31.55
N VAL A 8 -3.48 17.79 -32.41
CA VAL A 8 -2.95 16.75 -33.32
C VAL A 8 -2.31 15.61 -32.52
N LYS A 9 -1.52 15.93 -31.49
CA LYS A 9 -0.93 14.94 -30.58
C LYS A 9 -2.01 14.12 -29.87
N ASN A 10 -3.06 14.76 -29.35
CA ASN A 10 -4.14 14.07 -28.64
C ASN A 10 -4.95 13.14 -29.57
N ARG A 11 -5.23 13.57 -30.81
CA ARG A 11 -5.92 12.72 -31.81
C ARG A 11 -5.06 11.52 -32.21
N SER A 12 -3.75 11.70 -32.37
CA SER A 12 -2.80 10.62 -32.68
C SER A 12 -2.67 9.62 -31.54
N PHE A 13 -2.56 10.07 -30.28
CA PHE A 13 -2.53 9.16 -29.13
C PHE A 13 -3.84 8.37 -28.97
N LYS A 14 -4.98 9.02 -29.23
CA LYS A 14 -6.29 8.36 -29.18
C LYS A 14 -6.43 7.26 -30.22
N SER A 15 -5.96 7.47 -31.46
CA SER A 15 -6.02 6.45 -32.50
C SER A 15 -5.08 5.28 -32.23
N ILE A 16 -3.86 5.55 -31.73
CA ILE A 16 -2.90 4.50 -31.33
C ILE A 16 -3.49 3.65 -30.20
N PHE A 17 -4.10 4.29 -29.19
CA PHE A 17 -4.72 3.56 -28.09
C PHE A 17 -5.89 2.69 -28.56
N GLN A 18 -6.67 3.16 -29.54
CA GLN A 18 -7.76 2.39 -30.13
C GLN A 18 -7.26 1.14 -30.87
N THR A 19 -6.19 1.27 -31.66
CA THR A 19 -5.59 0.13 -32.39
C THR A 19 -4.96 -0.88 -31.44
N ILE A 20 -4.25 -0.43 -30.40
CA ILE A 20 -3.69 -1.31 -29.37
C ILE A 20 -4.82 -2.03 -28.63
N ARG A 21 -5.89 -1.31 -28.28
CA ARG A 21 -7.04 -1.89 -27.60
C ARG A 21 -7.71 -2.99 -28.42
N SER A 22 -7.94 -2.79 -29.71
CA SER A 22 -8.54 -3.82 -30.57
C SER A 22 -7.63 -5.05 -30.68
N TYR A 23 -6.33 -4.83 -30.90
CA TYR A 23 -5.36 -5.93 -31.00
C TYR A 23 -5.27 -6.77 -29.72
N LEU A 24 -5.28 -6.11 -28.55
CA LEU A 24 -5.28 -6.78 -27.25
C LEU A 24 -6.58 -7.55 -27.01
N ILE A 25 -7.74 -6.95 -27.34
CA ILE A 25 -9.04 -7.63 -27.20
C ILE A 25 -9.09 -8.89 -28.07
N ASP A 26 -8.61 -8.81 -29.31
CA ASP A 26 -8.61 -9.95 -30.23
C ASP A 26 -7.63 -11.04 -29.76
N SER A 27 -6.46 -10.64 -29.25
CA SER A 27 -5.48 -11.56 -28.65
C SER A 27 -6.03 -12.27 -27.41
N ILE A 28 -6.73 -11.56 -26.53
CA ILE A 28 -7.38 -12.13 -25.33
C ILE A 28 -8.53 -13.06 -25.72
N ARG A 29 -9.26 -12.74 -26.79
CA ARG A 29 -10.37 -13.58 -27.28
C ARG A 29 -9.93 -14.92 -27.85
N GLN A 30 -8.73 -14.96 -28.46
CA GLN A 30 -8.15 -16.16 -29.04
C GLN A 30 -7.32 -16.98 -28.03
N LEU A 31 -7.17 -16.48 -26.80
CA LEU A 31 -6.40 -17.13 -25.76
C LEU A 31 -7.09 -18.43 -25.32
N ASN A 32 -6.42 -19.55 -25.55
CA ASN A 32 -6.80 -20.86 -25.02
C ASN A 32 -5.57 -21.51 -24.40
N PHE A 33 -5.57 -21.65 -23.07
CA PHE A 33 -4.45 -22.20 -22.32
C PHE A 33 -4.30 -23.72 -22.45
N TYR A 34 -5.29 -24.41 -23.02
CA TYR A 34 -5.28 -25.86 -23.21
C TYR A 34 -4.82 -26.27 -24.62
N SER A 35 -4.42 -25.31 -25.46
CA SER A 35 -4.05 -25.59 -26.84
C SER A 35 -2.80 -26.47 -26.92
N ASN A 36 -2.92 -27.57 -27.66
CA ASN A 36 -1.87 -28.58 -27.94
C ASN A 36 -1.61 -29.63 -26.85
N ASP A 37 -2.44 -29.74 -25.81
CA ASP A 37 -2.31 -30.81 -24.83
C ASP A 37 -3.04 -32.10 -25.28
N PRO A 38 -2.31 -33.20 -25.57
CA PRO A 38 -2.92 -34.45 -26.00
C PRO A 38 -3.79 -35.09 -24.92
N PHE A 39 -3.54 -34.76 -23.64
CA PHE A 39 -4.27 -35.29 -22.49
C PHE A 39 -5.67 -34.68 -22.33
N TRP A 40 -5.78 -33.36 -22.51
CA TRP A 40 -7.05 -32.62 -22.32
C TRP A 40 -7.88 -32.55 -23.60
N SER A 41 -7.25 -32.72 -24.78
CA SER A 41 -7.93 -32.67 -26.07
C SER A 41 -8.95 -33.79 -26.28
N SER A 42 -8.78 -34.95 -25.62
CA SER A 42 -9.72 -36.08 -25.76
C SER A 42 -10.92 -36.00 -24.81
N THR A 43 -10.82 -35.20 -23.74
CA THR A 43 -11.80 -35.12 -22.65
C THR A 43 -12.60 -33.83 -22.65
N LEU A 44 -12.01 -32.71 -23.07
CA LEU A 44 -12.65 -31.39 -23.08
C LEU A 44 -12.91 -30.93 -24.50
N THR A 45 -14.15 -30.50 -24.76
CA THR A 45 -14.51 -29.84 -26.01
C THR A 45 -13.85 -28.46 -26.11
N TYR A 46 -13.61 -27.99 -27.34
CA TYR A 46 -12.95 -26.69 -27.58
C TYR A 46 -13.66 -25.51 -26.88
N SER A 47 -15.00 -25.54 -26.81
CA SER A 47 -15.77 -24.53 -26.10
C SER A 47 -15.52 -24.55 -24.59
N GLN A 48 -15.41 -25.73 -23.98
CA GLN A 48 -15.10 -25.89 -22.55
C GLN A 48 -13.68 -25.38 -22.23
N GLN A 49 -12.71 -25.63 -23.11
CA GLN A 49 -11.35 -25.12 -22.95
C GLN A 49 -11.30 -23.57 -22.91
N ILE A 50 -12.04 -22.91 -23.80
CA ILE A 50 -12.16 -21.44 -23.82
C ILE A 50 -12.84 -20.92 -22.54
N ILE A 51 -13.94 -21.56 -22.13
CA ILE A 51 -14.67 -21.16 -20.91
C ILE A 51 -13.76 -21.29 -19.69
N ASN A 52 -13.05 -22.40 -19.55
CA ASN A 52 -12.13 -22.64 -18.45
C ASN A 52 -10.97 -21.64 -18.45
N THR A 53 -10.41 -21.33 -19.63
CA THR A 53 -9.36 -20.30 -19.77
C THR A 53 -9.85 -18.94 -19.28
N ARG A 54 -11.09 -18.54 -19.65
CA ARG A 54 -11.69 -17.28 -19.20
C ARG A 54 -11.93 -17.26 -17.69
N LEU A 55 -12.47 -18.33 -17.13
CA LEU A 55 -12.68 -18.46 -15.69
C LEU A 55 -11.35 -18.35 -14.95
N PHE A 56 -10.32 -19.06 -15.40
CA PHE A 56 -8.98 -19.00 -14.82
C PHE A 56 -8.43 -17.57 -14.83
N LEU A 57 -8.54 -16.85 -15.95
CA LEU A 57 -8.13 -15.44 -16.04
C LEU A 57 -8.88 -14.52 -15.07
N ILE A 58 -10.19 -14.75 -14.89
CA ILE A 58 -10.99 -13.99 -13.93
C ILE A 58 -10.50 -14.28 -12.51
N PHE A 59 -10.35 -15.55 -12.15
CA PHE A 59 -9.91 -15.95 -10.81
C PHE A 59 -8.51 -15.42 -10.49
N ILE A 60 -7.54 -15.59 -11.40
CA ILE A 60 -6.17 -15.10 -11.17
C ILE A 60 -6.14 -13.57 -11.04
N SER A 61 -6.95 -12.85 -11.83
CA SER A 61 -7.06 -11.40 -11.72
C SER A 61 -7.66 -10.98 -10.37
N ILE A 62 -8.67 -11.69 -9.89
CA ILE A 62 -9.27 -11.42 -8.57
C ILE A 62 -8.25 -11.71 -7.47
N SER A 63 -7.59 -12.87 -7.49
CA SER A 63 -6.57 -13.24 -6.51
C SER A 63 -5.44 -12.23 -6.46
N LEU A 64 -4.93 -11.81 -7.63
CA LEU A 64 -3.88 -10.80 -7.70
C LEU A 64 -4.35 -9.44 -7.15
N SER A 65 -5.59 -9.04 -7.47
CA SER A 65 -6.17 -7.80 -6.95
C SER A 65 -6.26 -7.81 -5.43
N ILE A 66 -6.68 -8.95 -4.83
CA ILE A 66 -6.73 -9.12 -3.37
C ILE A 66 -5.32 -8.95 -2.77
N VAL A 67 -4.30 -9.59 -3.34
CA VAL A 67 -2.91 -9.48 -2.86
C VAL A 67 -2.41 -8.04 -2.94
N ILE A 68 -2.69 -7.34 -4.04
CA ILE A 68 -2.29 -5.93 -4.22
C ILE A 68 -2.97 -5.05 -3.19
N ILE A 69 -4.30 -5.18 -3.04
CA ILE A 69 -5.08 -4.40 -2.07
C ILE A 69 -4.55 -4.66 -0.66
N TYR A 70 -4.41 -5.92 -0.28
CA TYR A 70 -3.90 -6.29 1.04
C TYR A 70 -2.50 -5.70 1.30
N SER A 71 -1.60 -5.82 0.33
CA SER A 71 -0.25 -5.27 0.43
C SER A 71 -0.24 -3.75 0.54
N SER A 72 -1.15 -3.07 -0.16
CA SER A 72 -1.29 -1.62 -0.09
C SER A 72 -1.91 -1.14 1.23
N LEU A 73 -2.69 -1.98 1.92
CA LEU A 73 -3.32 -1.65 3.20
C LEU A 73 -2.41 -1.91 4.40
N ILE A 74 -1.30 -2.64 4.22
CA ILE A 74 -0.29 -2.81 5.25
C ILE A 74 0.42 -1.46 5.46
N ASN A 75 -0.04 -0.73 6.48
CA ASN A 75 0.69 0.43 6.99
C ASN A 75 1.95 -0.06 7.69
N VAL A 76 3.12 0.28 7.15
CA VAL A 76 4.41 0.01 7.78
C VAL A 76 4.55 0.96 8.98
N THR A 77 4.39 0.43 10.19
CA THR A 77 4.65 1.19 11.42
C THR A 77 6.16 1.39 11.58
N ASN A 78 6.63 2.61 11.35
CA ASN A 78 8.01 2.99 11.62
C ASN A 78 8.16 3.39 13.09
N ASN A 79 8.84 2.55 13.86
CA ASN A 79 9.19 2.88 15.24
C ASN A 79 10.44 3.78 15.26
N VAL A 80 10.30 4.99 15.79
CA VAL A 80 11.42 5.91 16.02
C VAL A 80 11.69 5.93 17.52
N THR A 81 12.92 5.61 17.91
CA THR A 81 13.36 5.67 19.32
C THR A 81 14.24 6.90 19.50
N LEU A 82 13.84 7.79 20.40
CA LEU A 82 14.64 8.93 20.83
C LEU A 82 15.31 8.58 22.16
N ASN A 83 16.64 8.62 22.20
CA ASN A 83 17.41 8.23 23.39
C ASN A 83 17.49 9.35 24.44
N GLU A 84 17.36 10.60 24.02
CA GLU A 84 17.32 11.78 24.88
C GLU A 84 16.25 12.73 24.35
N PHE A 85 15.39 13.23 25.24
CA PHE A 85 14.33 14.19 24.92
C PHE A 85 14.13 15.15 26.09
N SER A 86 13.77 16.42 25.82
CA SER A 86 13.35 17.36 26.86
C SER A 86 11.89 17.12 27.25
N ILE A 87 11.47 17.61 28.42
CA ILE A 87 10.06 17.59 28.85
C ILE A 87 9.15 18.31 27.84
N ASP A 88 9.62 19.43 27.28
CA ASP A 88 8.87 20.17 26.25
C ASP A 88 8.69 19.35 24.96
N ASP A 89 9.69 18.52 24.63
CA ASP A 89 9.63 17.61 23.47
C ASP A 89 8.67 16.46 23.73
N PHE A 90 8.62 15.95 24.97
CA PHE A 90 7.67 14.92 25.38
C PHE A 90 6.23 15.42 25.30
N GLU A 91 5.90 16.56 25.91
CA GLU A 91 4.55 17.13 25.85
C GLU A 91 4.09 17.34 24.40
N ARG A 92 5.00 17.82 23.55
CA ARG A 92 4.72 17.99 22.13
C ARG A 92 4.48 16.66 21.40
N LEU A 93 5.28 15.64 21.68
CA LEU A 93 5.14 14.32 21.06
C LEU A 93 3.90 13.57 21.58
N GLU A 94 3.55 13.73 22.85
CA GLU A 94 2.32 13.21 23.44
C GLU A 94 1.08 13.85 22.80
N TYR A 95 1.10 15.16 22.57
CA TYR A 95 0.04 15.85 21.84
C TYR A 95 -0.13 15.32 20.40
N LEU A 96 0.98 15.06 19.71
CA LEU A 96 0.96 14.60 18.32
C LEU A 96 0.64 13.10 18.17
N TYR A 97 1.06 12.27 19.15
CA TYR A 97 1.03 10.81 19.08
C TYR A 97 0.53 10.15 20.38
N PRO A 98 -0.68 10.50 20.85
CA PRO A 98 -1.13 10.16 22.21
C PRO A 98 -1.25 8.64 22.47
N ASN A 99 -1.54 7.86 21.44
CA ASN A 99 -1.80 6.42 21.57
C ASN A 99 -0.61 5.53 21.19
N THR A 100 0.50 6.13 20.74
CA THR A 100 1.65 5.39 20.17
C THR A 100 2.98 5.74 20.82
N ILE A 101 3.01 6.75 21.69
CA ILE A 101 4.22 7.13 22.44
C ILE A 101 4.41 6.21 23.65
N ASN A 102 5.62 5.69 23.83
CA ASN A 102 6.01 4.93 25.01
C ASN A 102 7.26 5.60 25.60
N ALA A 103 7.17 6.08 26.83
CA ALA A 103 8.29 6.68 27.55
C ALA A 103 8.74 5.80 28.72
N LEU A 104 10.04 5.79 28.99
CA LEU A 104 10.61 5.14 30.17
C LEU A 104 10.44 6.05 31.39
N CYS A 105 9.74 5.57 32.43
CA CYS A 105 9.47 6.32 33.67
C CYS A 105 10.73 6.77 34.43
N SER A 106 11.92 6.31 34.06
CA SER A 106 13.19 6.70 34.68
C SER A 106 13.70 8.07 34.27
N HIS A 107 13.19 8.66 33.17
CA HIS A 107 13.56 10.01 32.71
C HIS A 107 12.54 11.09 33.11
N GLU A 108 11.30 10.69 33.41
CA GLU A 108 10.19 11.59 33.82
C GLU A 108 10.09 11.76 35.35
N SER A 109 10.89 11.03 36.13
CA SER A 109 10.84 11.16 37.58
C SER A 109 11.47 12.49 38.02
N ILE A 110 10.64 13.40 38.52
CA ILE A 110 11.10 14.65 39.14
C ILE A 110 12.10 14.30 40.25
N PRO A 111 13.33 14.85 40.22
CA PRO A 111 14.33 14.55 41.25
C PRO A 111 13.79 14.95 42.62
N TYR A 112 13.91 14.06 43.60
CA TYR A 112 13.38 14.21 44.96
C TYR A 112 13.85 15.52 45.65
N GLU A 113 15.06 15.97 45.28
CA GLU A 113 15.66 17.24 45.71
C GLU A 113 14.85 18.48 45.32
N LYS A 114 14.09 18.43 44.21
CA LYS A 114 13.17 19.52 43.82
C LYS A 114 11.90 19.55 44.68
N PHE A 115 11.48 18.41 45.24
CA PHE A 115 10.29 18.32 46.09
C PHE A 115 10.55 18.65 47.56
N LEU A 116 11.74 18.34 48.07
CA LEU A 116 12.09 18.51 49.48
C LEU A 116 13.13 19.61 49.69
N TYR A 117 12.76 20.86 49.44
CA TYR A 117 13.53 22.00 49.96
C TYR A 117 13.00 22.37 51.35
N LEU A 118 13.52 21.72 52.39
CA LEU A 118 13.24 22.05 53.78
C LEU A 118 14.40 22.89 54.33
N SER A 119 14.16 24.17 54.58
CA SER A 119 15.07 25.06 55.31
C SER A 119 14.56 25.23 56.75
N PRO A 120 14.87 24.31 57.68
CA PRO A 120 14.42 24.43 59.06
C PRO A 120 15.06 25.65 59.71
N ILE A 121 14.22 26.59 60.16
CA ILE A 121 14.63 27.69 61.02
C ILE A 121 14.45 27.20 62.45
N PHE A 122 15.55 26.95 63.15
CA PHE A 122 15.53 26.59 64.56
C PHE A 122 15.35 27.87 65.40
N HIS A 123 14.26 27.93 66.17
CA HIS A 123 14.12 28.94 67.22
C HIS A 123 14.92 28.51 68.46
N GLN A 124 15.78 29.41 68.95
CA GLN A 124 16.57 29.25 70.17
C GLN A 124 15.73 29.52 71.42
#